data_AF-A0A7C3D8C1-F1
#
_entry.id   AF-A0A7C3D8C1-F1
#
_cell.length_a   1.000
_cell.length_b   1.000
_cell.length_c   1.000
_cell.angle_alpha   90.00
_cell.angle_beta   90.00
_cell.angle_gamma   90.00
#
_symmetry.space_group_name_H-M   'P 1'
#
loop_
_entity.id
_entity.type
_entity.pdbx_description
1 polymer ?
#
loop_
_entity_poly.entity_id
_entity_poly.type
_entity_poly.pdbx_seq_one_letter_code
_entity_poly.pdbx_strand_id
1 'polypeptide(L)'
;MSLASVKQWFFRHKRGIFVWGGLIIVTLLFLGGIAANVSPALRGPDDWRWTYAVPGAPGRHLLPAAVILAYVVVVFLWGRKLLQTERPSPWLLRGYLLYTAAAIPIIQLSLLAAESPDVVEQLYFRTISWGSSGFFSVGSIIDDGRSFLADYPALMPQFPVHPQRYPPGIPLTFYLSRSLFALWPGLAERVGANLRLYQCQDLTLMRIANPVMATAVIQMALPLIGGLIIFPLFGLARRAFNRRAAVWTVAFYPLLPSFALWAGRWDQFHPLLSVTAWYLFYVGLTRQRRWLILAAGLVVSLASFLSFGLLALLVPMGLWALLWLAVQRNGRSLASIFIDGAIFTGGLLAVW
;
A
#
# COMPACT_ATOMS: atom_id res chain seq x y z
N MET A 1 8.52 31.27 -34.21
CA MET A 1 8.73 29.83 -33.89
C MET A 1 9.66 29.25 -34.96
N SER A 2 10.82 28.70 -34.61
CA SER A 2 11.76 28.19 -35.63
C SER A 2 11.31 26.81 -36.14
N LEU A 3 11.63 26.49 -37.40
CA LEU A 3 11.39 25.17 -37.99
C LEU A 3 12.02 24.03 -37.18
N ALA A 4 13.10 24.30 -36.44
CA ALA A 4 13.70 23.36 -35.50
C ALA A 4 12.80 23.05 -34.28
N SER A 5 12.07 24.04 -33.76
CA SER A 5 11.11 23.84 -32.65
C SER A 5 9.88 23.02 -33.07
N VAL A 6 9.45 23.14 -34.34
CA VAL A 6 8.30 22.38 -34.87
C VAL A 6 8.68 20.92 -35.07
N LYS A 7 9.88 20.63 -35.62
CA LYS A 7 10.38 19.24 -35.74
C LYS A 7 10.56 18.58 -34.37
N GLN A 8 11.16 19.25 -33.38
CA GLN A 8 11.30 18.70 -32.02
C GLN A 8 9.94 18.42 -31.36
N TRP A 9 8.96 19.29 -31.59
CA TRP A 9 7.60 19.10 -31.06
C TRP A 9 6.87 17.92 -31.72
N PHE A 10 6.98 17.77 -33.06
CA PHE A 10 6.38 16.68 -33.81
C PHE A 10 6.99 15.31 -33.45
N PHE A 11 8.32 15.23 -33.31
CA PHE A 11 9.01 14.00 -32.91
C PHE A 11 8.69 13.59 -31.47
N ARG A 12 8.52 14.55 -30.54
CA ARG A 12 8.08 14.27 -29.17
C ARG A 12 6.66 13.73 -29.10
N HIS A 13 5.73 14.25 -29.90
CA HIS A 13 4.34 13.79 -29.90
C HIS A 13 4.17 12.43 -30.56
N LYS A 14 4.82 12.17 -31.70
CA LYS A 14 4.74 10.87 -32.39
C LYS A 14 5.29 9.74 -31.53
N ARG A 15 6.46 9.92 -30.88
CA ARG A 15 7.03 8.91 -29.98
C ARG A 15 6.09 8.56 -28.82
N GLY A 16 5.40 9.56 -28.26
CA GLY A 16 4.40 9.32 -27.22
C GLY A 16 3.25 8.44 -27.70
N ILE A 17 2.68 8.74 -28.87
CA ILE A 17 1.55 7.99 -29.43
C ILE A 17 1.93 6.52 -29.67
N PHE A 18 3.11 6.25 -30.24
CA PHE A 18 3.56 4.87 -30.46
C PHE A 18 3.76 4.09 -29.16
N VAL A 19 4.37 4.71 -28.14
CA VAL A 19 4.58 4.06 -26.84
C VAL A 19 3.26 3.75 -26.16
N TRP A 20 2.34 4.73 -26.08
CA TRP A 20 1.04 4.54 -25.45
C TRP A 20 0.16 3.56 -26.24
N GLY A 21 0.13 3.68 -27.57
CA GLY A 21 -0.60 2.76 -28.43
C GLY A 21 -0.11 1.32 -28.29
N GLY A 22 1.22 1.12 -28.27
CA GLY A 22 1.83 -0.18 -28.03
C GLY A 22 1.47 -0.76 -26.66
N LEU A 23 1.54 0.04 -25.60
CA LEU A 23 1.15 -0.38 -24.25
C LEU A 23 -0.33 -0.78 -24.18
N ILE A 24 -1.22 -0.01 -24.81
CA ILE A 24 -2.65 -0.32 -24.86
C ILE A 24 -2.88 -1.64 -25.59
N ILE A 25 -2.28 -1.82 -26.77
CA ILE A 25 -2.43 -3.05 -27.57
C ILE A 25 -1.93 -4.26 -26.77
N VAL A 26 -0.73 -4.19 -26.19
CA VAL A 26 -0.17 -5.29 -25.38
C VAL A 26 -1.06 -5.60 -24.18
N THR A 27 -1.58 -4.57 -23.50
CA THR A 27 -2.50 -4.74 -22.37
C THR A 27 -3.80 -5.41 -22.81
N LEU A 28 -4.40 -4.96 -23.92
CA LEU A 28 -5.64 -5.55 -24.44
C LEU A 28 -5.44 -7.00 -24.91
N LEU A 29 -4.32 -7.30 -25.57
CA LEU A 29 -3.98 -8.66 -25.97
C LEU A 29 -3.76 -9.57 -24.75
N PHE A 30 -3.07 -9.07 -23.72
CA PHE A 30 -2.87 -9.80 -22.48
C PHE A 30 -4.20 -10.08 -21.76
N LEU A 31 -5.04 -9.06 -21.60
CA LEU A 31 -6.36 -9.18 -20.98
C LEU A 31 -7.28 -10.11 -21.79
N GLY A 32 -7.28 -10.00 -23.11
CA GLY A 32 -8.02 -10.89 -24.00
C GLY A 32 -7.53 -12.34 -23.89
N GLY A 33 -6.22 -12.54 -23.81
CA GLY A 33 -5.60 -13.85 -23.60
C GLY A 33 -5.99 -14.49 -22.26
N ILE A 34 -6.03 -13.70 -21.17
CA ILE A 34 -6.53 -14.16 -19.87
C ILE A 34 -8.02 -14.48 -19.95
N ALA A 35 -8.84 -13.58 -20.51
CA ALA A 35 -10.28 -13.74 -20.59
C ALA A 35 -10.68 -15.00 -21.39
N ALA A 36 -10.01 -15.26 -22.50
CA ALA A 36 -10.20 -16.45 -23.32
C ALA A 36 -9.41 -17.69 -22.83
N ASN A 37 -8.73 -17.59 -21.67
CA ASN A 37 -7.90 -18.66 -21.08
C ASN A 37 -6.95 -19.32 -22.10
N VAL A 38 -6.32 -18.51 -22.96
CA VAL A 38 -5.51 -18.98 -24.11
C VAL A 38 -4.32 -19.83 -23.66
N SER A 39 -3.72 -19.51 -22.52
CA SER A 39 -2.62 -20.28 -21.94
C SER A 39 -2.62 -20.19 -20.42
N PRO A 40 -2.40 -21.32 -19.69
CA PRO A 40 -2.19 -21.30 -18.24
C PRO A 40 -1.02 -20.43 -17.80
N ALA A 41 -0.01 -20.22 -18.66
CA ALA A 41 1.15 -19.39 -18.36
C ALA A 41 0.79 -17.90 -18.16
N LEU A 42 -0.31 -17.43 -18.75
CA LEU A 42 -0.81 -16.06 -18.52
C LEU A 42 -1.34 -15.86 -17.09
N ARG A 43 -1.57 -16.95 -16.35
CA ARG A 43 -2.01 -16.97 -14.95
C ARG A 43 -0.89 -17.32 -13.97
N GLY A 44 0.35 -17.43 -14.45
CA GLY A 44 1.52 -17.77 -13.64
C GLY A 44 2.05 -19.21 -13.85
N PRO A 45 3.25 -19.48 -13.32
CA PRO A 45 3.88 -20.80 -13.29
C PRO A 45 3.13 -21.73 -12.33
N ASP A 46 3.40 -23.04 -12.43
CA ASP A 46 2.65 -24.08 -11.71
C ASP A 46 2.57 -23.83 -10.19
N ASP A 47 3.64 -23.34 -9.57
CA ASP A 47 3.73 -23.13 -8.11
C ASP A 47 2.78 -22.05 -7.56
N TRP A 48 2.36 -21.09 -8.38
CA TRP A 48 1.47 -20.00 -7.95
C TRP A 48 0.43 -19.62 -9.02
N ARG A 49 0.08 -20.57 -9.90
CA ARG A 49 -0.87 -20.32 -10.97
C ARG A 49 -2.23 -19.95 -10.40
N TRP A 50 -2.73 -18.78 -10.75
CA TRP A 50 -4.08 -18.35 -10.39
C TRP A 50 -5.09 -19.25 -11.07
N THR A 51 -6.09 -19.73 -10.32
CA THR A 51 -7.19 -20.52 -10.87
C THR A 51 -7.98 -19.67 -11.87
N TYR A 52 -8.31 -20.24 -13.02
CA TYR A 52 -9.23 -19.59 -13.95
C TYR A 52 -10.64 -19.79 -13.42
N ALA A 53 -11.31 -18.69 -13.13
CA ALA A 53 -12.70 -18.69 -12.69
C ALA A 53 -13.47 -17.69 -13.56
N VAL A 54 -14.50 -18.19 -14.25
CA VAL A 54 -15.46 -17.31 -14.92
C VAL A 54 -16.34 -16.68 -13.84
N PRO A 55 -16.56 -15.35 -13.85
CA PRO A 55 -17.42 -14.72 -12.87
C PRO A 55 -18.82 -15.33 -12.87
N GLY A 56 -19.27 -15.85 -11.72
CA GLY A 56 -20.62 -16.43 -11.61
C GLY A 56 -21.75 -15.40 -11.75
N ALA A 57 -21.46 -14.12 -11.52
CA ALA A 57 -22.41 -13.01 -11.64
C ALA A 57 -21.76 -11.83 -12.38
N PRO A 58 -21.62 -11.88 -13.73
CA PRO A 58 -20.87 -10.89 -14.50
C PRO A 58 -21.41 -9.47 -14.35
N GLY A 59 -22.71 -9.31 -14.12
CA GLY A 59 -23.33 -8.01 -13.86
C GLY A 59 -22.78 -7.26 -12.65
N ARG A 60 -22.19 -7.95 -11.66
CA ARG A 60 -21.59 -7.30 -10.49
C ARG A 60 -20.35 -6.48 -10.85
N HIS A 61 -19.69 -6.75 -11.97
CA HIS A 61 -18.54 -5.95 -12.44
C HIS A 61 -18.95 -4.58 -13.00
N LEU A 62 -20.24 -4.31 -13.22
CA LEU A 62 -20.71 -2.99 -13.63
C LEU A 62 -20.45 -1.93 -12.55
N LEU A 63 -20.54 -2.31 -11.27
CA LEU A 63 -20.29 -1.41 -10.14
C LEU A 63 -18.84 -0.88 -10.12
N PRO A 64 -17.78 -1.73 -10.03
CA PRO A 64 -16.41 -1.23 -10.07
C PRO A 64 -16.09 -0.51 -11.38
N ALA A 65 -16.64 -0.94 -12.52
CA ALA A 65 -16.47 -0.24 -13.80
C ALA A 65 -17.03 1.19 -13.74
N ALA A 66 -18.25 1.37 -13.21
CA ALA A 66 -18.87 2.68 -13.04
C ALA A 66 -18.10 3.56 -12.03
N VAL A 67 -17.66 2.98 -10.91
CA VAL A 67 -16.85 3.68 -9.90
C VAL A 67 -15.53 4.17 -10.48
N ILE A 68 -14.80 3.31 -11.20
CA ILE A 68 -13.53 3.66 -11.85
C ILE A 68 -13.74 4.73 -12.92
N LEU A 69 -14.77 4.59 -13.77
CA LEU A 69 -15.08 5.58 -14.80
C LEU A 69 -15.40 6.94 -14.18
N ALA A 70 -16.28 6.98 -13.18
CA ALA A 70 -16.62 8.20 -12.46
C ALA A 70 -15.39 8.84 -11.82
N TYR A 71 -14.54 8.04 -11.17
CA TYR A 71 -13.27 8.49 -10.60
C TYR A 71 -12.37 9.13 -11.66
N VAL A 72 -12.11 8.43 -12.77
CA VAL A 72 -11.24 8.91 -13.86
C VAL A 72 -11.74 10.24 -14.41
N VAL A 73 -13.05 10.36 -14.66
CA VAL A 73 -13.67 11.61 -15.15
C VAL A 73 -13.45 12.74 -14.15
N VAL A 74 -13.75 12.52 -12.87
CA VAL A 74 -13.62 13.55 -11.83
C VAL A 74 -12.17 13.99 -11.64
N VAL A 75 -11.22 13.05 -11.49
CA VAL A 75 -9.81 13.42 -11.27
C VAL A 75 -9.19 14.09 -12.49
N PHE A 76 -9.63 13.72 -13.71
CA PHE A 76 -9.12 14.36 -14.92
C PHE A 76 -9.61 15.79 -15.03
N LEU A 77 -10.90 16.04 -14.83
CA LEU A 77 -11.48 17.39 -14.89
C LEU A 77 -10.93 18.28 -13.76
N TRP A 78 -10.90 17.77 -12.53
CA TRP A 78 -10.41 18.52 -11.37
C TRP A 78 -8.89 18.73 -11.44
N GLY A 79 -8.13 17.72 -11.86
CA GLY A 79 -6.70 17.81 -12.07
C GLY A 79 -6.34 18.84 -13.14
N ARG A 80 -7.06 18.89 -14.28
CA ARG A 80 -6.89 19.93 -15.29
C ARG A 80 -7.18 21.33 -14.74
N LYS A 81 -8.30 21.51 -14.03
CA LYS A 81 -8.64 22.78 -13.38
C LYS A 81 -7.55 23.25 -12.43
N LEU A 82 -7.03 22.35 -11.59
CA LEU A 82 -5.91 22.64 -10.69
C LEU A 82 -4.68 23.13 -11.46
N LEU A 83 -4.33 22.48 -12.57
CA LEU A 83 -3.13 22.80 -13.33
C LEU A 83 -3.27 24.05 -14.22
N GLN A 84 -4.48 24.43 -14.60
CA GLN A 84 -4.77 25.67 -15.33
C GLN A 84 -4.80 26.90 -14.42
N THR A 85 -5.06 26.73 -13.12
CA THR A 85 -5.02 27.83 -12.16
C THR A 85 -3.59 28.03 -11.64
N GLU A 86 -3.01 29.20 -11.93
CA GLU A 86 -1.65 29.57 -11.48
C GLU A 86 -1.52 29.46 -9.94
N ARG A 87 -2.51 30.00 -9.22
CA ARG A 87 -2.60 30.00 -7.76
C ARG A 87 -3.91 29.34 -7.31
N PRO A 88 -3.99 27.99 -7.29
CA PRO A 88 -5.19 27.30 -6.83
C PRO A 88 -5.50 27.69 -5.38
N SER A 89 -6.78 27.76 -5.04
CA SER A 89 -7.16 27.83 -3.62
C SER A 89 -6.63 26.60 -2.86
N PRO A 90 -6.10 26.76 -1.62
CA PRO A 90 -5.70 25.64 -0.78
C PRO A 90 -6.82 24.61 -0.58
N TRP A 91 -8.08 25.06 -0.53
CA TRP A 91 -9.25 24.18 -0.41
C TRP A 91 -9.46 23.32 -1.65
N LEU A 92 -9.21 23.87 -2.85
CA LEU A 92 -9.31 23.12 -4.09
C LEU A 92 -8.28 21.98 -4.13
N LEU A 93 -7.05 22.23 -3.67
CA LEU A 93 -6.02 21.21 -3.57
C LEU A 93 -6.33 20.18 -2.48
N ARG A 94 -6.74 20.61 -1.28
CA ARG A 94 -7.09 19.71 -0.17
C ARG A 94 -8.26 18.81 -0.56
N GLY A 95 -9.30 19.36 -1.18
CA GLY A 95 -10.44 18.59 -1.70
C GLY A 95 -10.01 17.53 -2.69
N TYR A 96 -9.12 17.86 -3.64
CA TYR A 96 -8.58 16.90 -4.60
C TYR A 96 -7.80 15.77 -3.92
N LEU A 97 -6.96 16.09 -2.93
CA LEU A 97 -6.18 15.08 -2.20
C LEU A 97 -7.08 14.19 -1.33
N LEU A 98 -8.08 14.76 -0.65
CA LEU A 98 -9.05 14.00 0.13
C LEU A 98 -9.90 13.10 -0.77
N TYR A 99 -10.34 13.60 -1.93
CA TYR A 99 -11.08 12.81 -2.90
C TYR A 99 -10.25 11.63 -3.44
N THR A 100 -9.00 11.88 -3.82
CA THR A 100 -8.10 10.81 -4.30
C THR A 100 -7.74 9.81 -3.20
N ALA A 101 -7.61 10.24 -1.95
CA ALA A 101 -7.42 9.35 -0.79
C ALA A 101 -8.65 8.49 -0.52
N ALA A 102 -9.85 9.07 -0.54
CA ALA A 102 -11.11 8.35 -0.34
C ALA A 102 -11.44 7.40 -1.49
N ALA A 103 -10.98 7.69 -2.71
CA ALA A 103 -11.19 6.81 -3.86
C ALA A 103 -10.52 5.45 -3.69
N ILE A 104 -9.43 5.33 -2.93
CA ILE A 104 -8.74 4.06 -2.66
C ILE A 104 -9.68 3.02 -2.04
N PRO A 105 -10.25 3.25 -0.84
CA PRO A 105 -11.17 2.29 -0.26
C PRO A 105 -12.42 2.14 -1.10
N ILE A 106 -12.95 3.19 -1.73
CA ILE A 106 -14.16 3.08 -2.56
C ILE A 106 -13.94 2.12 -3.74
N ILE A 107 -12.84 2.26 -4.48
CA ILE A 107 -12.49 1.37 -5.60
C ILE A 107 -12.28 -0.05 -5.08
N GLN A 108 -11.55 -0.23 -3.99
CA GLN A 108 -11.29 -1.56 -3.41
C GLN A 108 -12.56 -2.26 -2.94
N LEU A 109 -13.43 -1.57 -2.21
CA LEU A 109 -14.71 -2.10 -1.76
C LEU A 109 -15.63 -2.42 -2.94
N SER A 110 -15.60 -1.61 -4.02
CA SER A 110 -16.36 -1.89 -5.24
C SER A 110 -15.87 -3.15 -5.97
N LEU A 111 -14.58 -3.45 -5.90
CA LEU A 111 -14.00 -4.67 -6.45
C LEU A 111 -14.35 -5.90 -5.60
N LEU A 112 -14.34 -5.77 -4.28
CA LEU A 112 -14.81 -6.83 -3.38
C LEU A 112 -16.30 -7.11 -3.55
N ALA A 113 -17.11 -6.07 -3.81
CA ALA A 113 -18.53 -6.21 -4.10
C ALA A 113 -18.80 -6.99 -5.39
N ALA A 114 -17.82 -7.05 -6.31
CA ALA A 114 -17.92 -7.89 -7.49
C ALA A 114 -17.74 -9.38 -7.17
N GLU A 115 -16.96 -9.70 -6.13
CA GLU A 115 -16.70 -11.06 -5.65
C GLU A 115 -17.87 -11.59 -4.79
N SER A 116 -18.34 -10.81 -3.81
CA SER A 116 -19.45 -11.16 -2.91
C SER A 116 -20.39 -9.97 -2.68
N PRO A 117 -21.71 -10.19 -2.50
CA PRO A 117 -22.61 -9.11 -2.08
C PRO A 117 -22.29 -8.59 -0.67
N ASP A 118 -21.66 -9.41 0.19
CA ASP A 118 -21.19 -8.98 1.50
C ASP A 118 -19.68 -8.69 1.46
N VAL A 119 -19.34 -7.41 1.40
CA VAL A 119 -17.95 -6.94 1.37
C VAL A 119 -17.26 -7.11 2.73
N VAL A 120 -18.01 -7.06 3.82
CA VAL A 120 -17.48 -7.21 5.18
C VAL A 120 -17.04 -8.66 5.38
N GLU A 121 -17.84 -9.62 4.93
CA GLU A 121 -17.50 -11.03 4.90
C GLU A 121 -16.17 -11.27 4.17
N GLN A 122 -15.97 -10.67 2.99
CA GLN A 122 -14.74 -10.82 2.21
C GLN A 122 -13.50 -10.27 2.94
N LEU A 123 -13.62 -9.08 3.54
CA LEU A 123 -12.53 -8.51 4.34
C LEU A 123 -12.21 -9.38 5.57
N TYR A 124 -13.24 -9.91 6.21
CA TYR A 124 -13.10 -10.81 7.34
C TYR A 124 -12.41 -12.11 6.92
N PHE A 125 -12.88 -12.79 5.88
CA PHE A 125 -12.31 -14.05 5.37
C PHE A 125 -10.84 -13.89 4.96
N ARG A 126 -10.47 -12.80 4.30
CA ARG A 126 -9.07 -12.49 3.95
C ARG A 126 -8.19 -12.29 5.19
N THR A 127 -8.77 -11.84 6.30
CA THR A 127 -8.07 -11.60 7.56
C THR A 127 -7.82 -12.90 8.33
N ILE A 128 -8.86 -13.69 8.54
CA ILE A 128 -8.82 -14.91 9.38
C ILE A 128 -8.31 -16.15 8.63
N SER A 129 -8.27 -16.12 7.30
CA SER A 129 -7.86 -17.27 6.50
C SER A 129 -6.38 -17.62 6.72
N TRP A 130 -6.17 -18.85 7.17
CA TRP A 130 -4.86 -19.46 7.38
C TRP A 130 -4.00 -19.47 6.10
N GLY A 131 -4.62 -19.82 4.97
CA GLY A 131 -3.93 -19.91 3.67
C GLY A 131 -3.74 -18.58 2.95
N SER A 132 -4.60 -17.59 3.19
CA SER A 132 -4.53 -16.29 2.51
C SER A 132 -3.56 -15.32 3.19
N SER A 133 -3.53 -15.30 4.51
CA SER A 133 -2.81 -14.30 5.31
C SER A 133 -2.09 -14.94 6.49
N GLY A 134 -2.80 -15.73 7.30
CA GLY A 134 -2.24 -16.46 8.44
C GLY A 134 -1.82 -15.58 9.64
N PHE A 135 -1.67 -14.26 9.48
CA PHE A 135 -1.20 -13.37 10.54
C PHE A 135 -2.15 -13.30 11.74
N PHE A 136 -3.46 -13.25 11.49
CA PHE A 136 -4.47 -13.27 12.56
C PHE A 136 -4.34 -14.53 13.41
N SER A 137 -4.16 -15.69 12.76
CA SER A 137 -4.06 -16.99 13.44
C SER A 137 -2.80 -17.11 14.28
N VAL A 138 -1.67 -16.54 13.84
CA VAL A 138 -0.46 -16.46 14.68
C VAL A 138 -0.66 -15.48 15.83
N GLY A 139 -1.25 -14.31 15.56
CA GLY A 139 -1.48 -13.29 16.59
C GLY A 139 -2.49 -13.69 17.66
N SER A 140 -3.46 -14.55 17.32
CA SER A 140 -4.53 -14.98 18.23
C SER A 140 -4.06 -15.96 19.32
N ILE A 141 -2.96 -16.67 19.07
CA ILE A 141 -2.38 -17.68 19.98
C ILE A 141 -1.22 -17.12 20.81
N ILE A 142 -0.89 -15.84 20.70
CA ILE A 142 0.17 -15.22 21.52
C ILE A 142 -0.37 -15.03 22.95
N ASP A 143 0.22 -15.73 23.91
CA ASP A 143 -0.09 -15.58 25.33
C ASP A 143 0.79 -14.51 25.99
N ASP A 144 2.11 -14.61 25.82
CA ASP A 144 3.10 -13.64 26.29
C ASP A 144 3.90 -13.06 25.12
N GLY A 145 3.77 -11.76 24.89
CA GLY A 145 4.47 -11.07 23.81
C GLY A 145 6.00 -11.08 23.96
N ARG A 146 6.53 -11.15 25.19
CA ARG A 146 7.97 -11.18 25.44
C ARG A 146 8.57 -12.54 25.07
N SER A 147 7.99 -13.65 25.55
CA SER A 147 8.39 -15.01 25.17
C SER A 147 8.25 -15.18 23.66
N PHE A 148 7.14 -14.74 23.07
CA PHE A 148 6.92 -14.80 21.63
C PHE A 148 8.05 -14.13 20.84
N LEU A 149 8.51 -12.94 21.27
CA LEU A 149 9.63 -12.25 20.64
C LEU A 149 10.97 -12.96 20.82
N ALA A 150 11.23 -13.48 22.02
CA ALA A 150 12.46 -14.21 22.31
C ALA A 150 12.59 -15.50 21.49
N ASP A 151 11.47 -16.20 21.32
CA ASP A 151 11.39 -17.49 20.64
C ASP A 151 11.03 -17.36 19.14
N TYR A 152 10.77 -16.14 18.65
CA TYR A 152 10.24 -15.90 17.30
C TYR A 152 11.05 -16.57 16.19
N PRO A 153 12.41 -16.50 16.16
CA PRO A 153 13.19 -17.15 15.12
C PRO A 153 12.98 -18.68 15.06
N ALA A 154 12.72 -19.32 16.21
CA ALA A 154 12.47 -20.76 16.30
C ALA A 154 11.00 -21.13 15.98
N LEU A 155 10.06 -20.23 16.24
CA LEU A 155 8.63 -20.41 15.92
C LEU A 155 8.34 -20.18 14.44
N MET A 156 9.07 -19.26 13.79
CA MET A 156 8.81 -18.81 12.42
C MET A 156 8.66 -19.95 11.39
N PRO A 157 9.49 -21.01 11.39
CA PRO A 157 9.32 -22.15 10.45
C PRO A 157 8.03 -22.95 10.62
N GLN A 158 7.34 -22.82 11.76
CA GLN A 158 6.13 -23.57 12.11
C GLN A 158 4.84 -22.84 11.72
N PHE A 159 4.96 -21.56 11.34
CA PHE A 159 3.82 -20.73 10.96
C PHE A 159 3.29 -21.05 9.56
N PRO A 160 2.08 -20.59 9.23
CA PRO A 160 1.61 -20.61 7.84
C PRO A 160 2.61 -19.93 6.89
N VAL A 161 2.53 -20.27 5.60
CA VAL A 161 3.51 -19.86 4.57
C VAL A 161 3.78 -18.35 4.53
N HIS A 162 2.76 -17.54 4.83
CA HIS A 162 2.88 -16.08 4.86
C HIS A 162 3.64 -15.62 6.12
N PRO A 163 3.16 -15.82 7.37
CA PRO A 163 3.89 -15.33 8.54
C PRO A 163 5.28 -15.97 8.71
N GLN A 164 5.53 -17.16 8.16
CA GLN A 164 6.86 -17.79 8.12
C GLN A 164 7.93 -16.92 7.45
N ARG A 165 7.55 -15.97 6.59
CA ARG A 165 8.49 -15.14 5.81
C ARG A 165 8.51 -13.68 6.26
N TYR A 166 7.88 -13.37 7.38
CA TYR A 166 7.70 -12.02 7.87
C TYR A 166 8.31 -11.86 9.27
N PRO A 167 8.63 -10.62 9.68
CA PRO A 167 9.03 -10.32 11.05
C PRO A 167 7.82 -10.30 12.00
N PRO A 168 8.05 -10.23 13.34
CA PRO A 168 6.98 -10.44 14.34
C PRO A 168 5.96 -9.31 14.43
N GLY A 169 6.17 -8.17 13.76
CA GLY A 169 5.36 -6.98 14.00
C GLY A 169 3.89 -7.10 13.61
N ILE A 170 3.56 -7.85 12.55
CA ILE A 170 2.15 -8.03 12.17
C ILE A 170 1.40 -8.91 13.19
N PRO A 171 1.85 -10.14 13.53
CA PRO A 171 1.21 -10.92 14.60
C PRO A 171 1.12 -10.17 15.93
N LEU A 172 2.17 -9.42 16.31
CA LEU A 172 2.16 -8.61 17.51
C LEU A 172 1.12 -7.49 17.46
N THR A 173 0.81 -6.94 16.29
CA THR A 173 -0.25 -5.93 16.16
C THR A 173 -1.61 -6.51 16.55
N PHE A 174 -1.90 -7.75 16.14
CA PHE A 174 -3.11 -8.47 16.59
C PHE A 174 -3.08 -8.72 18.10
N TYR A 175 -1.97 -9.23 18.64
CA TYR A 175 -1.83 -9.46 20.08
C TYR A 175 -2.02 -8.17 20.90
N LEU A 176 -1.38 -7.07 20.53
CA LEU A 176 -1.50 -5.79 21.24
C LEU A 176 -2.91 -5.23 21.17
N SER A 177 -3.59 -5.42 20.04
CA SER A 177 -4.96 -4.97 19.90
C SER A 177 -5.97 -5.75 20.73
N ARG A 178 -5.68 -7.03 21.02
CA ARG A 178 -6.48 -7.82 21.96
C ARG A 178 -6.55 -7.13 23.31
N SER A 179 -5.41 -6.60 23.79
CA SER A 179 -5.34 -5.86 25.05
C SER A 179 -6.19 -4.59 24.99
N LEU A 180 -6.22 -3.87 23.86
CA LEU A 180 -7.10 -2.71 23.69
C LEU A 180 -8.58 -3.10 23.73
N PHE A 181 -8.97 -4.18 23.05
CA PHE A 181 -10.36 -4.68 23.09
C PHE A 181 -10.75 -5.21 24.47
N ALA A 182 -9.81 -5.74 25.25
CA ALA A 182 -10.06 -6.15 26.64
C ALA A 182 -10.40 -4.96 27.55
N LEU A 183 -9.93 -3.75 27.23
CA LEU A 183 -10.33 -2.51 27.95
C LEU A 183 -11.77 -2.08 27.63
N TRP A 184 -12.36 -2.56 26.53
CA TRP A 184 -13.73 -2.25 26.11
C TRP A 184 -14.54 -3.52 25.81
N PRO A 185 -14.86 -4.33 26.85
CA PRO A 185 -15.49 -5.64 26.66
C PRO A 185 -16.83 -5.56 25.92
N GLY A 186 -17.63 -4.50 26.13
CA GLY A 186 -18.89 -4.31 25.39
C GLY A 186 -18.70 -4.09 23.89
N LEU A 187 -17.62 -3.42 23.48
CA LEU A 187 -17.28 -3.26 22.06
C LEU A 187 -16.75 -4.58 21.50
N ALA A 188 -15.85 -5.23 22.22
CA ALA A 188 -15.29 -6.52 21.84
C ALA A 188 -16.38 -7.59 21.65
N GLU A 189 -17.35 -7.66 22.57
CA GLU A 189 -18.50 -8.56 22.49
C GLU A 189 -19.32 -8.31 21.23
N ARG A 190 -19.73 -7.06 20.99
CA ARG A 190 -20.52 -6.70 19.81
C ARG A 190 -19.78 -7.00 18.51
N VAL A 191 -18.51 -6.63 18.41
CA VAL A 191 -17.72 -6.85 17.18
C VAL A 191 -17.47 -8.34 16.99
N GLY A 192 -16.93 -9.02 18.01
CA GLY A 192 -16.56 -10.44 17.96
C GLY A 192 -17.76 -11.35 17.71
N ALA A 193 -18.89 -11.12 18.37
CA ALA A 193 -20.12 -11.90 18.17
C ALA A 193 -20.66 -11.76 16.74
N ASN A 194 -20.68 -10.55 16.18
CA ASN A 194 -21.13 -10.32 14.81
C ASN A 194 -20.18 -10.96 13.78
N LEU A 195 -18.86 -10.80 13.94
CA LEU A 195 -17.88 -11.40 13.02
C LEU A 195 -17.94 -12.94 13.04
N ARG A 196 -18.24 -13.53 14.21
CA ARG A 196 -18.38 -14.98 14.35
C ARG A 196 -19.52 -15.55 13.49
N LEU A 197 -20.57 -14.77 13.20
CA LEU A 197 -21.68 -15.21 12.35
C LEU A 197 -21.25 -15.59 10.92
N TYR A 198 -20.14 -15.03 10.44
CA TYR A 198 -19.60 -15.37 9.12
C TYR A 198 -18.86 -16.72 9.08
N GLN A 199 -18.58 -17.35 10.23
CA GLN A 199 -17.80 -18.59 10.34
C GLN A 199 -18.37 -19.56 11.38
N CYS A 200 -19.71 -19.64 11.48
CA CYS A 200 -20.38 -20.54 12.43
C CYS A 200 -19.96 -22.02 12.30
N GLN A 201 -19.50 -22.43 11.11
CA GLN A 201 -19.01 -23.76 10.80
C GLN A 201 -17.59 -24.06 11.31
N ASP A 202 -16.78 -23.05 11.62
CA ASP A 202 -15.40 -23.23 12.04
C ASP A 202 -15.32 -23.31 13.58
N LEU A 203 -15.31 -24.53 14.11
CA LEU A 203 -15.28 -24.76 15.56
C LEU A 203 -14.05 -24.17 16.27
N THR A 204 -12.93 -24.00 15.57
CA THR A 204 -11.73 -23.37 16.14
C THR A 204 -11.99 -21.88 16.35
N LEU A 205 -12.51 -21.19 15.33
CA LEU A 205 -12.88 -19.78 15.42
C LEU A 205 -14.04 -19.54 16.37
N MET A 206 -14.98 -20.47 16.50
CA MET A 206 -16.08 -20.37 17.47
C MET A 206 -15.60 -20.37 18.92
N ARG A 207 -14.45 -21.01 19.22
CA ARG A 207 -13.89 -21.14 20.57
C ARG A 207 -13.03 -19.96 21.01
N ILE A 208 -12.59 -19.09 20.10
CA ILE A 208 -11.75 -17.94 20.48
C ILE A 208 -12.60 -16.86 21.17
N ALA A 209 -12.01 -16.21 22.17
CA ALA A 209 -12.67 -15.15 22.91
C ALA A 209 -13.00 -13.93 22.02
N ASN A 210 -14.09 -13.22 22.33
CA ASN A 210 -14.53 -12.05 21.56
C ASN A 210 -13.48 -10.94 21.41
N PRO A 211 -12.67 -10.59 22.43
CA PRO A 211 -11.57 -9.64 22.26
C PRO A 211 -10.54 -10.07 21.21
N VAL A 212 -10.28 -11.38 21.08
CA VAL A 212 -9.38 -11.93 20.05
C VAL A 212 -10.04 -11.81 18.69
N MET A 213 -11.30 -12.22 18.56
CA MET A 213 -12.05 -12.13 17.30
C MET A 213 -12.14 -10.68 16.78
N ALA A 214 -12.39 -9.73 17.69
CA ALA A 214 -12.50 -8.31 17.34
C ALA A 214 -11.21 -7.71 16.76
N THR A 215 -10.05 -8.29 17.04
CA THR A 215 -8.77 -7.85 16.46
C THR A 215 -8.73 -7.94 14.93
N ALA A 216 -9.57 -8.79 14.31
CA ALA A 216 -9.69 -8.89 12.86
C ALA A 216 -10.02 -7.53 12.21
N VAL A 217 -10.75 -6.66 12.91
CA VAL A 217 -11.11 -5.32 12.42
C VAL A 217 -9.88 -4.48 12.02
N ILE A 218 -8.72 -4.68 12.64
CA ILE A 218 -7.52 -3.92 12.32
C ILE A 218 -7.07 -4.17 10.87
N GLN A 219 -7.05 -5.43 10.46
CA GLN A 219 -6.71 -5.77 9.08
C GLN A 219 -7.85 -5.43 8.13
N MET A 220 -9.11 -5.61 8.54
CA MET A 220 -10.29 -5.22 7.74
C MET A 220 -10.33 -3.72 7.47
N ALA A 221 -9.76 -2.89 8.36
CA ALA A 221 -9.69 -1.43 8.20
C ALA A 221 -8.55 -0.94 7.28
N LEU A 222 -7.64 -1.82 6.84
CA LEU A 222 -6.50 -1.44 6.00
C LEU A 222 -6.86 -0.67 4.72
N PRO A 223 -7.96 -0.98 3.98
CA PRO A 223 -8.36 -0.19 2.83
C PRO A 223 -8.54 1.30 3.15
N LEU A 224 -9.06 1.62 4.35
CA LEU A 224 -9.27 3.00 4.79
C LEU A 224 -7.94 3.69 5.09
N ILE A 225 -7.03 2.98 5.75
CA ILE A 225 -5.70 3.47 6.11
C ILE A 225 -4.82 3.65 4.86
N GLY A 226 -4.97 2.76 3.87
CA GLY A 226 -4.25 2.80 2.61
C GLY A 226 -4.44 4.11 1.84
N GLY A 227 -5.59 4.77 2.02
CA GLY A 227 -5.88 6.11 1.48
C GLY A 227 -4.85 7.19 1.87
N LEU A 228 -4.23 7.05 3.04
CA LEU A 228 -3.29 8.04 3.58
C LEU A 228 -2.02 8.17 2.75
N ILE A 229 -1.69 7.22 1.88
CA ILE A 229 -0.48 7.29 1.04
C ILE A 229 -0.48 8.49 0.09
N ILE A 230 -1.65 8.97 -0.29
CA ILE A 230 -1.82 10.10 -1.21
C ILE A 230 -1.08 11.34 -0.71
N PHE A 231 -1.03 11.58 0.60
CA PHE A 231 -0.41 12.77 1.18
C PHE A 231 1.13 12.78 1.06
N PRO A 232 1.88 11.79 1.59
CA PRO A 232 3.32 11.74 1.41
C PRO A 232 3.69 11.54 -0.07
N LEU A 233 2.89 10.82 -0.86
CA LEU A 233 3.13 10.65 -2.30
C LEU A 233 3.05 11.97 -3.05
N PHE A 234 2.00 12.77 -2.83
CA PHE A 234 1.90 14.12 -3.40
C PHE A 234 3.07 14.99 -2.93
N GLY A 235 3.38 14.93 -1.63
CA GLY A 235 4.45 15.70 -1.01
C GLY A 235 5.82 15.41 -1.61
N LEU A 236 6.12 14.14 -1.88
CA LEU A 236 7.35 13.64 -2.48
C LEU A 236 7.40 14.02 -3.97
N ALA A 237 6.39 13.64 -4.75
CA ALA A 237 6.35 13.91 -6.20
C ALA A 237 6.43 15.41 -6.52
N ARG A 238 5.78 16.26 -5.70
CA ARG A 238 5.84 17.72 -5.88
C ARG A 238 7.23 18.29 -5.70
N ARG A 239 8.02 17.71 -4.78
CA ARG A 239 9.36 18.19 -4.41
C ARG A 239 10.46 17.57 -5.25
N ALA A 240 10.30 16.32 -5.67
CA ALA A 240 11.22 15.62 -6.55
C ALA A 240 11.10 16.12 -8.00
N PHE A 241 9.89 16.47 -8.42
CA PHE A 241 9.60 16.92 -9.77
C PHE A 241 8.92 18.28 -9.74
N ASN A 242 7.61 18.31 -9.90
CA ASN A 242 6.83 19.54 -9.93
C ASN A 242 5.37 19.24 -9.57
N ARG A 243 4.57 20.30 -9.48
CA ARG A 243 3.14 20.20 -9.14
C ARG A 243 2.34 19.38 -10.15
N ARG A 244 2.66 19.47 -11.45
CA ARG A 244 1.97 18.69 -12.49
C ARG A 244 2.19 17.19 -12.32
N ALA A 245 3.44 16.78 -12.10
CA ALA A 245 3.77 15.40 -11.79
C ALA A 245 3.00 14.94 -10.54
N ALA A 246 3.05 15.72 -9.45
CA ALA A 246 2.37 15.37 -8.21
C ALA A 246 0.86 15.15 -8.35
N VAL A 247 0.15 16.05 -9.06
CA VAL A 247 -1.30 15.95 -9.29
C VAL A 247 -1.65 14.66 -10.03
N TRP A 248 -0.90 14.32 -11.08
CA TRP A 248 -1.18 13.12 -11.87
C TRP A 248 -0.70 11.84 -11.18
N THR A 249 0.44 11.86 -10.48
CA THR A 249 0.92 10.72 -9.69
C THR A 249 -0.13 10.25 -8.69
N VAL A 250 -0.75 11.17 -7.94
CA VAL A 250 -1.79 10.78 -6.98
C VAL A 250 -3.15 10.46 -7.61
N ALA A 251 -3.46 10.98 -8.80
CA ALA A 251 -4.65 10.57 -9.55
C ALA A 251 -4.53 9.15 -10.13
N PHE A 252 -3.33 8.72 -10.53
CA PHE A 252 -3.15 7.39 -11.08
C PHE A 252 -2.91 6.33 -10.01
N TYR A 253 -2.54 6.72 -8.79
CA TYR A 253 -2.23 5.77 -7.73
C TYR A 253 -3.40 4.83 -7.35
N PRO A 254 -4.66 5.32 -7.17
CA PRO A 254 -5.78 4.43 -6.86
C PRO A 254 -6.15 3.45 -7.98
N LEU A 255 -5.66 3.68 -9.21
CA LEU A 255 -5.89 2.84 -10.37
C LEU A 255 -4.83 1.73 -10.54
N LEU A 256 -3.82 1.68 -9.67
CA LEU A 256 -2.80 0.64 -9.71
C LEU A 256 -3.43 -0.73 -9.37
N PRO A 257 -3.50 -1.68 -10.33
CA PRO A 257 -4.20 -2.95 -10.13
C PRO A 257 -3.61 -3.77 -8.99
N SER A 258 -2.27 -3.74 -8.84
CA SER A 258 -1.58 -4.42 -7.74
C SER A 258 -2.11 -3.92 -6.41
N PHE A 259 -2.16 -2.61 -6.19
CA PHE A 259 -2.64 -2.04 -4.93
C PHE A 259 -4.12 -2.36 -4.64
N ALA A 260 -4.95 -2.37 -5.68
CA ALA A 260 -6.37 -2.69 -5.57
C ALA A 260 -6.63 -4.17 -5.23
N LEU A 261 -5.82 -5.09 -5.79
CA LEU A 261 -5.95 -6.54 -5.58
C LEU A 261 -5.78 -6.95 -4.12
N TRP A 262 -4.88 -6.27 -3.39
CA TRP A 262 -4.52 -6.60 -2.01
C TRP A 262 -5.49 -6.02 -0.96
N ALA A 263 -6.71 -5.62 -1.32
CA ALA A 263 -7.73 -5.10 -0.39
C ALA A 263 -7.86 -5.96 0.87
N GLY A 264 -7.62 -5.34 2.04
CA GLY A 264 -7.70 -6.01 3.33
C GLY A 264 -6.48 -6.88 3.66
N ARG A 265 -5.33 -6.67 3.03
CA ARG A 265 -4.05 -7.35 3.34
C ARG A 265 -2.99 -6.35 3.75
N TRP A 266 -2.07 -6.78 4.62
CA TRP A 266 -0.98 -5.95 5.16
C TRP A 266 -0.07 -5.37 4.07
N ASP A 267 0.01 -6.01 2.91
CA ASP A 267 0.71 -5.50 1.73
C ASP A 267 0.24 -4.12 1.26
N GLN A 268 -0.98 -3.69 1.62
CA GLN A 268 -1.47 -2.34 1.33
C GLN A 268 -0.87 -1.27 2.24
N PHE A 269 -0.42 -1.65 3.43
CA PHE A 269 0.18 -0.74 4.37
C PHE A 269 1.65 -0.46 4.04
N HIS A 270 2.35 -1.41 3.43
CA HIS A 270 3.76 -1.28 3.06
C HIS A 270 4.06 -0.09 2.13
N PRO A 271 3.28 0.19 1.06
CA PRO A 271 3.48 1.38 0.24
C PRO A 271 3.37 2.69 1.03
N LEU A 272 2.42 2.79 1.97
CA LEU A 272 2.27 3.98 2.80
C LEU A 272 3.54 4.25 3.63
N LEU A 273 4.06 3.23 4.31
CA LEU A 273 5.30 3.35 5.08
C LEU A 273 6.49 3.67 4.17
N SER A 274 6.59 2.99 3.02
CA SER A 274 7.68 3.19 2.06
C SER A 274 7.73 4.62 1.52
N VAL A 275 6.59 5.15 1.07
CA VAL A 275 6.49 6.51 0.53
C VAL A 275 6.68 7.54 1.62
N THR A 276 6.22 7.26 2.85
CA THR A 276 6.47 8.13 4.01
C THR A 276 7.95 8.19 4.35
N ALA A 277 8.65 7.05 4.44
CA ALA A 277 10.10 7.00 4.65
C ALA A 277 10.84 7.78 3.56
N TRP A 278 10.50 7.57 2.29
CA TRP A 278 11.08 8.32 1.16
C TRP A 278 10.81 9.81 1.22
N TYR A 279 9.60 10.21 1.58
CA TYR A 279 9.24 11.62 1.73
C TYR A 279 10.06 12.29 2.83
N LEU A 280 10.12 11.69 4.01
CA LEU A 280 10.88 12.19 5.16
C LEU A 280 12.38 12.25 4.83
N PHE A 281 12.92 11.19 4.24
CA PHE A 281 14.31 11.11 3.81
C PHE A 281 14.66 12.17 2.79
N TYR A 282 13.87 12.30 1.72
CA TYR A 282 14.09 13.28 0.67
C TYR A 282 14.07 14.71 1.23
N VAL A 283 13.08 15.05 2.06
CA VAL A 283 12.99 16.38 2.66
C VAL A 283 14.11 16.60 3.68
N GLY A 284 14.42 15.61 4.51
CA GLY A 284 15.50 15.66 5.49
C GLY A 284 16.85 15.93 4.83
N LEU A 285 17.13 15.23 3.73
CA LEU A 285 18.38 15.33 2.99
C LEU A 285 18.48 16.69 2.27
N THR A 286 17.46 17.04 1.49
CA THR A 286 17.48 18.26 0.65
C THR A 286 17.32 19.55 1.44
N ARG A 287 16.66 19.52 2.61
CA ARG A 287 16.48 20.69 3.49
C ARG A 287 17.37 20.66 4.73
N GLN A 288 18.28 19.69 4.83
CA GLN A 288 19.21 19.51 5.93
C GLN A 288 18.52 19.44 7.32
N ARG A 289 17.36 18.79 7.37
CA ARG A 289 16.56 18.62 8.59
C ARG A 289 16.82 17.24 9.19
N ARG A 290 17.81 17.16 10.09
CA ARG A 290 18.26 15.91 10.72
C ARG A 290 17.16 15.10 11.42
N TRP A 291 16.20 15.77 12.06
CA TRP A 291 15.08 15.06 12.69
C TRP A 291 14.20 14.32 11.67
N LEU A 292 14.09 14.81 10.43
CA LEU A 292 13.38 14.10 9.35
C LEU A 292 14.19 12.90 8.84
N ILE A 293 15.52 12.98 8.88
CA ILE A 293 16.39 11.84 8.58
C ILE A 293 16.23 10.75 9.65
N LEU A 294 16.21 11.12 10.94
CA LEU A 294 15.91 10.21 12.04
C LEU A 294 14.53 9.57 11.88
N ALA A 295 13.50 10.39 11.61
CA ALA A 295 12.14 9.92 11.41
C ALA A 295 12.03 8.99 10.18
N ALA A 296 12.78 9.24 9.10
CA ALA A 296 12.84 8.33 7.96
C ALA A 296 13.43 6.98 8.36
N GLY A 297 14.53 6.97 9.11
CA GLY A 297 15.11 5.74 9.67
C GLY A 297 14.12 4.98 10.53
N LEU A 298 13.42 5.68 11.45
CA LEU A 298 12.39 5.09 12.32
C LEU A 298 11.24 4.47 11.52
N VAL A 299 10.76 5.15 10.48
CA VAL A 299 9.71 4.59 9.60
C VAL A 299 10.20 3.35 8.87
N VAL A 300 11.46 3.32 8.40
CA VAL A 300 12.05 2.10 7.81
C VAL A 300 12.21 0.99 8.86
N SER A 301 12.59 1.33 10.09
CA SER A 301 12.66 0.38 11.21
C SER A 301 11.31 -0.29 11.44
N LEU A 302 10.26 0.51 11.66
CA LEU A 302 8.89 0.02 11.83
C LEU A 302 8.41 -0.78 10.61
N ALA A 303 8.66 -0.28 9.41
CA ALA A 303 8.32 -0.94 8.16
C ALA A 303 8.98 -2.32 8.06
N SER A 304 10.28 -2.40 8.36
CA SER A 304 11.04 -3.65 8.34
C SER A 304 10.62 -4.62 9.44
N PHE A 305 10.10 -4.12 10.57
CA PHE A 305 9.51 -4.93 11.64
C PHE A 305 8.14 -5.52 11.25
N LEU A 306 7.44 -4.91 10.29
CA LEU A 306 6.23 -5.47 9.69
C LEU A 306 6.53 -6.35 8.47
N SER A 307 7.56 -6.05 7.67
CA SER A 307 7.94 -6.82 6.48
C SER A 307 9.42 -6.66 6.14
N PHE A 308 10.16 -7.77 6.08
CA PHE A 308 11.57 -7.79 5.67
C PHE A 308 11.80 -7.20 4.28
N GLY A 309 10.81 -7.31 3.38
CA GLY A 309 10.90 -6.76 2.02
C GLY A 309 11.14 -5.25 1.98
N LEU A 310 10.80 -4.52 3.06
CA LEU A 310 11.00 -3.08 3.15
C LEU A 310 12.44 -2.67 3.46
N LEU A 311 13.31 -3.61 3.87
CA LEU A 311 14.76 -3.35 3.92
C LEU A 311 15.35 -3.11 2.53
N ALA A 312 14.70 -3.60 1.46
CA ALA A 312 15.12 -3.32 0.10
C ALA A 312 15.08 -1.82 -0.24
N LEU A 313 14.35 -0.99 0.52
CA LEU A 313 14.35 0.47 0.38
C LEU A 313 15.71 1.11 0.67
N LEU A 314 16.55 0.48 1.50
CA LEU A 314 17.86 1.01 1.90
C LEU A 314 18.78 1.21 0.69
N VAL A 315 18.73 0.30 -0.29
CA VAL A 315 19.56 0.36 -1.50
C VAL A 315 19.26 1.60 -2.35
N PRO A 316 18.02 1.82 -2.85
CA PRO A 316 17.72 3.00 -3.65
C PRO A 316 17.83 4.30 -2.83
N MET A 317 17.53 4.30 -1.52
CA MET A 317 17.75 5.47 -0.65
C MET A 317 19.23 5.83 -0.52
N GLY A 318 20.09 4.83 -0.30
CA GLY A 318 21.53 5.00 -0.26
C GLY A 318 22.10 5.51 -1.58
N LEU A 319 21.72 4.87 -2.70
CA LEU A 319 22.11 5.32 -4.04
C LEU A 319 21.64 6.75 -4.33
N TRP A 320 20.40 7.09 -3.96
CA TRP A 320 19.89 8.45 -4.11
C TRP A 320 20.70 9.46 -3.28
N ALA A 321 21.02 9.15 -2.03
CA ALA A 321 21.88 9.99 -1.21
C ALA A 321 23.26 10.20 -1.87
N LEU A 322 23.90 9.12 -2.35
CA LEU A 322 25.19 9.21 -3.04
C LEU A 322 25.14 10.08 -4.29
N LEU A 323 24.13 9.87 -5.15
CA LEU A 323 23.94 10.68 -6.36
C LEU A 323 23.64 12.14 -6.03
N TRP A 324 22.79 12.39 -5.04
CA TRP A 324 22.48 13.75 -4.58
C TRP A 324 23.72 14.46 -4.06
N LEU A 325 24.55 13.76 -3.27
CA LEU A 325 25.83 14.28 -2.79
C LEU A 325 26.82 14.55 -3.91
N ALA A 326 26.89 13.69 -4.93
CA ALA A 326 27.78 13.88 -6.07
C ALA A 326 27.42 15.14 -6.87
N VAL A 327 26.12 15.43 -7.03
CA VAL A 327 25.63 16.59 -7.80
C VAL A 327 25.64 17.88 -6.97
N GLN A 328 25.34 17.81 -5.68
CA GLN A 328 25.17 18.99 -4.80
C GLN A 328 26.26 19.13 -3.74
N ARG A 329 27.47 18.60 -4.00
CA ARG A 329 28.58 18.59 -3.02
C ARG A 329 29.01 19.97 -2.55
N ASN A 330 28.78 21.01 -3.36
CA ASN A 330 29.24 22.38 -3.12
C ASN A 330 28.62 22.95 -1.84
N GLY A 331 29.30 22.73 -0.70
CA GLY A 331 28.96 23.31 0.60
C GLY A 331 28.73 22.32 1.75
N ARG A 332 28.75 20.99 1.51
CA ARG A 332 28.61 20.00 2.60
C ARG A 332 29.94 19.33 2.95
N SER A 333 30.32 19.39 4.21
CA SER A 333 31.48 18.66 4.73
C SER A 333 31.19 17.15 4.80
N LEU A 334 32.23 16.32 4.63
CA LEU A 334 32.12 14.86 4.80
C LEU A 334 31.58 14.49 6.19
N ALA A 335 31.98 15.23 7.23
CA ALA A 335 31.47 15.03 8.59
C ALA A 335 29.95 15.18 8.68
N SER A 336 29.35 16.16 8.00
CA SER A 336 27.90 16.35 8.00
C SER A 336 27.16 15.16 7.36
N ILE A 337 27.77 14.56 6.33
CA ILE A 337 27.23 13.36 5.66
C ILE A 337 27.28 12.16 6.60
N PHE A 338 28.40 11.95 7.29
CA PHE A 338 28.52 10.87 8.29
C PHE A 338 27.52 11.05 9.44
N ILE A 339 27.30 12.28 9.91
CA ILE A 339 26.30 12.58 10.94
C ILE A 339 24.89 12.26 10.44
N ASP A 340 24.51 12.72 9.24
CA ASP A 340 23.20 12.42 8.67
C ASP A 340 22.99 10.90 8.50
N GLY A 341 24.03 10.16 8.08
CA GLY A 341 24.03 8.70 8.01
C GLY A 341 23.85 8.02 9.37
N ALA A 342 24.62 8.43 10.39
CA ALA A 342 24.51 7.90 11.75
C ALA A 342 23.13 8.17 12.36
N ILE A 343 22.55 9.35 12.13
CA ILE A 343 21.20 9.70 12.58
C ILE A 343 20.14 8.82 11.90
N PHE A 344 20.27 8.58 10.59
CA PHE A 344 19.38 7.65 9.88
C PHE A 344 19.47 6.24 10.48
N THR A 345 20.70 5.73 10.66
CA THR A 345 20.94 4.40 11.24
C THR A 345 20.41 4.30 12.67
N GLY A 346 20.56 5.34 13.49
CA GLY A 346 19.97 5.38 14.83
C GLY A 346 18.44 5.25 14.81
N GLY A 347 17.77 5.85 13.82
CA GLY A 347 16.33 5.64 13.61
C GLY A 347 16.02 4.22 13.10
N LEU A 348 16.83 3.70 12.18
CA LEU A 348 16.66 2.37 11.58
C LEU A 348 16.75 1.24 12.62
N LEU A 349 17.54 1.41 13.67
CA LEU A 349 17.76 0.45 14.75
C LEU A 349 16.86 0.69 15.97
N ALA A 350 15.84 1.56 15.88
CA ALA A 350 15.06 1.93 17.05
C ALA A 350 14.00 0.90 17.47
N VAL A 351 13.47 0.12 16.52
CA VAL A 351 12.43 -0.91 16.78
C VAL A 351 13.02 -2.30 16.96
N TRP A 352 14.14 -2.57 16.30
CA TRP A 352 14.92 -3.81 16.37
C TRP A 352 15.95 -3.71 17.48
#